data_AF-A0AAE0AP38-F1
#
_entry.id   AF-A0AAE0AP38-F1
#
_cell.length_a   1.000
_cell.length_b   1.000
_cell.length_c   1.000
_cell.angle_alpha   90.00
_cell.angle_beta   90.00
_cell.angle_gamma   90.00
#
_symmetry.space_group_name_H-M   'P 1'
#
loop_
_entity.id
_entity.type
_entity.pdbx_description
1 polymer ?
#
loop_
_entity_poly.entity_id
_entity_poly.type
_entity_poly.pdbx_seq_one_letter_code
_entity_poly.pdbx_strand_id
1 'polypeptide(L)'
;MVGQWTVTKPSRSDEILDADQQLMITNQIMSQFESIAPKRPTKPNRSEPDHQSAAANNPSTDDMSTATKQNIPQLDKLRSLLSQSQVLKYSGDQGAMVQEEFVETEYYNELVSIDKQHHTVQLFQTLYI
;
A
#
# COMPACT_ATOMS: atom_id res chain seq x y z
N MET A 1 -7.85 69.26 -15.37
CA MET A 1 -8.88 68.34 -14.85
C MET A 1 -8.37 66.92 -15.06
N VAL A 2 -7.88 66.26 -14.01
CA VAL A 2 -7.39 64.88 -14.10
C VAL A 2 -8.50 63.99 -13.56
N GLY A 3 -9.16 63.25 -14.44
CA GLY A 3 -10.20 62.29 -14.07
C GLY A 3 -9.58 61.14 -13.28
N GLN A 4 -10.02 60.94 -12.04
CA GLN A 4 -9.67 59.76 -11.26
C GLN A 4 -10.39 58.56 -11.86
N TRP A 5 -9.62 57.61 -12.42
CA TRP A 5 -10.12 56.30 -12.79
C TRP A 5 -10.13 55.43 -11.53
N THR A 6 -11.31 55.22 -10.94
CA THR A 6 -11.50 54.29 -9.83
C THR A 6 -11.57 52.87 -10.38
N VAL A 7 -10.42 52.17 -10.42
CA VAL A 7 -10.41 50.72 -10.68
C VAL A 7 -10.96 50.02 -9.45
N THR A 8 -12.23 49.61 -9.51
CA THR A 8 -12.83 48.71 -8.52
C THR A 8 -12.18 47.34 -8.65
N LYS A 9 -11.63 46.84 -7.53
CA LYS A 9 -11.06 45.48 -7.50
C LYS A 9 -12.19 44.47 -7.74
N PRO A 10 -11.97 43.42 -8.56
CA PRO A 10 -12.93 42.33 -8.69
C PRO A 10 -13.23 41.73 -7.32
N SER A 11 -14.50 41.40 -7.08
CA SER A 11 -14.88 40.66 -5.88
C SER A 11 -14.10 39.35 -5.85
N ARG A 12 -13.57 38.99 -4.67
CA ARG A 12 -12.70 37.80 -4.47
C ARG A 12 -13.47 36.54 -4.10
N SER A 13 -14.79 36.63 -4.00
CA SER A 13 -15.63 35.53 -3.53
C SER A 13 -16.54 35.05 -4.64
N ASP A 14 -16.54 33.75 -4.88
CA ASP A 14 -17.56 33.09 -5.69
C ASP A 14 -18.94 33.26 -5.06
N GLU A 15 -19.96 33.22 -5.90
CA GLU A 15 -21.36 33.23 -5.47
C GLU A 15 -21.65 31.96 -4.67
N ILE A 16 -22.16 32.13 -3.45
CA ILE A 16 -22.54 31.02 -2.58
C ILE A 16 -23.87 30.46 -3.11
N LEU A 17 -23.84 29.24 -3.63
CA LEU A 17 -25.03 28.53 -4.11
C LEU A 17 -25.95 28.15 -2.95
N ASP A 18 -27.21 27.90 -3.27
CA ASP A 18 -28.18 27.38 -2.30
C ASP A 18 -27.80 25.98 -1.81
N ALA A 19 -28.20 25.62 -0.59
CA ALA A 19 -27.80 24.38 0.07
C ALA A 19 -28.21 23.14 -0.73
N ASP A 20 -29.40 23.15 -1.34
CA ASP A 20 -29.90 22.02 -2.13
C ASP A 20 -29.10 21.86 -3.43
N GLN A 21 -28.77 22.98 -4.08
CA GLN A 21 -27.93 22.97 -5.28
C GLN A 21 -26.53 22.44 -4.97
N GLN A 22 -25.96 22.84 -3.84
CA GLN A 22 -24.67 22.33 -3.41
C GLN A 22 -24.72 20.82 -3.17
N LEU A 23 -25.77 20.30 -2.52
CA LEU A 23 -25.96 18.86 -2.31
C LEU A 23 -26.11 18.09 -3.63
N MET A 24 -26.84 18.64 -4.61
CA MET A 24 -26.96 18.01 -5.93
C MET A 24 -25.60 17.91 -6.62
N ILE A 25 -24.83 19.00 -6.60
CA ILE A 25 -23.48 19.05 -7.20
C ILE A 25 -22.55 18.06 -6.49
N THR A 26 -22.56 18.00 -5.16
CA THR A 26 -21.69 17.07 -4.42
C THR A 26 -22.03 15.62 -4.74
N ASN A 27 -23.31 15.27 -4.82
CA ASN A 27 -23.74 13.91 -5.17
C ASN A 27 -23.33 13.55 -6.60
N GLN A 28 -23.47 14.48 -7.54
CA GLN A 28 -23.03 14.27 -8.92
C GLN A 28 -21.51 14.04 -8.99
N ILE A 29 -20.71 14.89 -8.34
CA ILE A 29 -19.25 14.75 -8.30
C ILE A 29 -18.86 13.40 -7.68
N MET A 30 -19.45 13.06 -6.53
CA MET A 30 -19.18 11.79 -5.86
C MET A 30 -19.50 10.59 -6.76
N SER A 31 -20.64 10.61 -7.45
CA SER A 31 -21.02 9.53 -8.39
C SER A 31 -20.02 9.37 -9.54
N GLN A 32 -19.46 10.47 -10.05
CA GLN A 32 -18.44 10.43 -11.11
C GLN A 32 -17.16 9.77 -10.60
N PHE A 33 -16.69 10.16 -9.41
CA PHE A 33 -15.48 9.57 -8.83
C PHE A 33 -15.65 8.08 -8.51
N GLU A 34 -16.80 7.69 -7.97
CA GLU A 34 -17.10 6.27 -7.71
C GLU A 34 -17.19 5.46 -9.02
N SER A 35 -17.69 6.05 -10.11
CA SER A 35 -17.79 5.37 -11.41
C SER A 35 -16.43 5.07 -12.05
N ILE A 36 -15.42 5.91 -11.80
CA ILE A 36 -14.05 5.74 -12.32
C ILE A 36 -13.12 5.07 -11.31
N ALA A 37 -13.58 4.83 -10.08
CA ALA A 37 -12.78 4.23 -9.03
C ALA A 37 -12.34 2.81 -9.45
N PRO A 38 -11.03 2.50 -9.43
CA PRO A 38 -10.55 1.17 -9.74
C PRO A 38 -11.15 0.14 -8.78
N LYS A 39 -11.75 -0.93 -9.33
CA LYS A 39 -12.21 -2.07 -8.54
C LYS A 39 -11.01 -2.73 -7.87
N ARG A 40 -10.89 -2.55 -6.55
CA ARG A 40 -9.84 -3.21 -5.78
C ARG A 40 -10.25 -4.66 -5.53
N PRO A 41 -9.43 -5.65 -5.90
CA PRO A 41 -9.69 -7.01 -5.48
C PRO A 41 -9.64 -7.08 -3.95
N THR A 42 -10.61 -7.78 -3.37
CA THR A 42 -10.60 -8.04 -1.92
C THR A 42 -9.34 -8.83 -1.58
N LYS A 43 -8.68 -8.45 -0.48
CA LYS A 43 -7.53 -9.22 0.00
C LYS A 43 -7.98 -10.66 0.27
N PRO A 44 -7.22 -11.68 -0.16
CA PRO A 44 -7.57 -13.06 0.12
C PRO A 44 -7.65 -13.26 1.64
N ASN A 45 -8.66 -14.02 2.08
CA ASN A 45 -8.81 -14.36 3.48
C ASN A 45 -7.62 -15.22 3.91
N ARG A 46 -7.04 -14.92 5.08
CA ARG A 46 -5.78 -15.55 5.51
C ARG A 46 -5.98 -16.97 6.06
N SER A 47 -7.22 -17.40 6.35
CA SER A 47 -7.41 -18.66 7.06
C SER A 47 -8.76 -19.40 6.90
N GLU A 48 -9.78 -18.86 6.24
CA GLU A 48 -11.05 -19.59 6.08
C GLU A 48 -11.16 -20.24 4.69
N PRO A 49 -11.66 -21.48 4.57
CA PRO A 49 -11.99 -22.05 3.26
C PRO A 49 -13.07 -21.19 2.60
N ASP A 50 -12.75 -20.66 1.41
CA ASP A 50 -13.65 -19.83 0.60
C ASP A 50 -14.90 -20.63 0.21
N HIS A 51 -15.98 -20.47 0.96
CA HIS A 51 -17.31 -20.93 0.55
C HIS A 51 -18.06 -19.91 -0.33
N GLN A 52 -17.49 -18.72 -0.56
CA GLN A 52 -18.19 -17.60 -1.22
C GLN A 52 -17.66 -17.26 -2.63
N SER A 53 -16.57 -17.88 -3.08
CA SER A 53 -16.11 -17.76 -4.47
C SER A 53 -17.01 -18.48 -5.48
N ALA A 54 -18.00 -19.25 -5.01
CA ALA A 54 -18.99 -19.94 -5.84
C ALA A 54 -20.20 -19.08 -6.24
N ALA A 55 -20.44 -17.91 -5.62
CA ALA A 55 -21.67 -17.14 -5.83
C ALA A 55 -21.54 -15.94 -6.81
N ALA A 56 -20.32 -15.53 -7.18
CA ALA A 56 -20.11 -14.49 -8.18
C ALA A 56 -20.17 -15.00 -9.63
N ASN A 57 -20.25 -16.32 -9.81
CA ASN A 57 -20.32 -16.99 -11.12
C ASN A 57 -21.61 -17.83 -11.17
N ASN A 58 -22.76 -17.18 -11.27
CA ASN A 58 -24.03 -17.90 -11.48
C ASN A 58 -24.10 -18.44 -12.93
N PRO A 59 -25.01 -19.39 -13.25
CA PRO A 59 -24.64 -20.74 -13.63
C PRO A 59 -25.04 -21.03 -15.08
N SER A 60 -24.18 -21.72 -15.81
CA SER A 60 -24.63 -22.42 -17.01
C SER A 60 -23.94 -23.77 -17.04
N THR A 61 -24.74 -24.74 -16.60
CA THR A 61 -24.87 -26.10 -17.15
C THR A 61 -23.60 -26.92 -17.27
N ASP A 62 -23.61 -28.03 -16.53
CA ASP A 62 -23.10 -29.32 -16.97
C ASP A 62 -21.68 -29.32 -17.50
N ASP A 63 -20.70 -29.49 -16.61
CA ASP A 63 -19.84 -30.68 -16.74
C ASP A 63 -19.12 -30.99 -15.42
N MET A 64 -19.89 -31.50 -14.46
CA MET A 64 -19.32 -32.28 -13.36
C MET A 64 -19.00 -33.69 -13.91
N SER A 65 -18.11 -33.82 -14.90
CA SER A 65 -17.69 -35.13 -15.44
C SER A 65 -16.41 -35.11 -16.29
N THR A 66 -15.45 -34.21 -16.05
CA THR A 66 -14.06 -34.44 -16.51
C THR A 66 -13.08 -33.94 -15.43
N ALA A 67 -12.74 -34.68 -14.37
CA ALA A 67 -12.03 -35.95 -14.39
C ALA A 67 -11.01 -36.13 -15.54
N THR A 68 -10.63 -35.09 -16.26
CA THR A 68 -9.39 -35.12 -17.05
C THR A 68 -8.29 -34.74 -16.10
N LYS A 69 -7.42 -35.71 -15.83
CA LYS A 69 -6.03 -35.52 -15.36
C LYS A 69 -5.47 -34.23 -15.98
N GLN A 70 -5.63 -33.11 -15.30
CA GLN A 70 -4.93 -31.89 -15.65
C GLN A 70 -3.48 -32.22 -15.33
N ASN A 71 -2.71 -32.57 -16.36
CA ASN A 71 -1.27 -32.78 -16.27
C ASN A 71 -0.68 -31.39 -16.00
N ILE A 72 -0.76 -30.96 -14.75
CA ILE A 72 -0.22 -29.69 -14.28
C ILE A 72 1.26 -29.98 -14.03
N PRO A 73 2.18 -29.49 -14.88
CA PRO A 73 3.59 -29.87 -14.79
C PRO A 73 4.21 -29.49 -13.43
N GLN A 74 3.63 -28.47 -12.78
CA GLN A 74 4.02 -28.00 -11.45
C GLN A 74 3.67 -29.02 -10.35
N LEU A 75 2.51 -29.68 -10.44
CA LEU A 75 2.12 -30.73 -9.48
C LEU A 75 2.97 -31.98 -9.65
N ASP A 76 3.29 -32.35 -10.89
CA ASP A 76 4.15 -33.50 -11.17
C ASP A 76 5.59 -33.23 -10.68
N LYS A 77 6.10 -32.02 -10.88
CA LYS A 77 7.40 -31.58 -10.34
C LYS A 77 7.42 -31.60 -8.81
N LEU A 78 6.34 -31.15 -8.16
CA LEU A 78 6.22 -31.16 -6.70
C LEU A 78 6.21 -32.59 -6.16
N ARG A 79 5.44 -33.49 -6.76
CA ARG A 79 5.42 -34.91 -6.39
C ARG A 79 6.79 -35.57 -6.58
N SER A 80 7.49 -35.26 -7.68
CA SER A 80 8.85 -35.74 -7.93
C SER A 80 9.81 -35.26 -6.83
N LEU A 81 9.78 -33.98 -6.47
CA LEU A 81 10.64 -33.41 -5.43
C LEU A 81 10.34 -34.01 -4.04
N LEU A 82 9.07 -34.22 -3.70
CA LEU A 82 8.70 -34.86 -2.43
C LEU A 82 9.11 -36.34 -2.36
N SER A 83 9.04 -37.05 -3.49
CA SER A 83 9.48 -38.45 -3.56
C SER A 83 11.00 -38.60 -3.40
N GLN A 84 11.75 -37.56 -3.78
CA GLN A 84 13.18 -37.49 -3.59
C GLN A 84 13.48 -36.86 -2.22
N SER A 85 13.35 -37.64 -1.14
CA SER A 85 13.92 -37.25 0.15
C SER A 85 15.46 -37.30 0.05
N GLN A 86 16.04 -36.30 -0.60
CA GLN A 86 17.47 -36.09 -0.58
C GLN A 86 17.79 -35.67 0.86
N VAL A 87 18.40 -36.58 1.62
CA VAL A 87 19.01 -36.23 2.90
C VAL A 87 20.00 -35.12 2.58
N LEU A 88 19.66 -33.89 2.96
CA LEU A 88 20.58 -32.76 2.91
C LEU A 88 21.73 -33.10 3.86
N LYS A 89 22.74 -33.78 3.34
CA LYS A 89 24.06 -33.80 3.96
C LYS A 89 24.55 -32.37 3.83
N TYR A 90 24.30 -31.58 4.85
CA TYR A 90 25.12 -30.42 5.12
C TYR A 90 26.55 -30.97 5.20
N SER A 91 27.31 -30.83 4.12
CA SER A 91 28.76 -30.81 4.22
C SER A 91 29.12 -29.44 4.83
N GLY A 92 28.59 -29.20 6.04
CA GLY A 92 29.22 -28.29 6.96
C GLY A 92 30.52 -28.98 7.29
N ASP A 93 31.55 -28.64 6.52
CA ASP A 93 32.89 -28.66 7.06
C ASP A 93 32.79 -28.00 8.44
N GLN A 94 33.01 -28.82 9.47
CA GLN A 94 33.28 -28.39 10.82
C GLN A 94 34.55 -27.54 10.81
N GLY A 95 34.45 -26.30 10.32
CA GLY A 95 35.65 -25.49 10.08
C GLY A 95 35.44 -24.24 9.24
N ALA A 96 34.38 -24.15 8.43
CA ALA A 96 34.09 -22.94 7.68
C ALA A 96 33.37 -21.92 8.57
N MET A 97 34.09 -21.37 9.56
CA MET A 97 33.79 -20.03 10.04
C MET A 97 33.89 -19.13 8.81
N VAL A 98 32.73 -18.73 8.26
CA VAL A 98 32.65 -17.61 7.34
C VAL A 98 33.14 -16.42 8.15
N GLN A 99 34.43 -16.11 8.02
CA GLN A 99 34.97 -14.84 8.48
C GLN A 99 34.35 -13.80 7.56
N GLU A 100 33.29 -13.15 8.05
CA GLU A 100 32.80 -11.94 7.41
C GLU A 100 33.95 -10.93 7.46
N GLU A 101 34.57 -10.69 6.30
CA GLU A 101 35.61 -9.68 6.11
C GLU A 101 34.95 -8.30 6.15
N PHE A 102 34.57 -7.86 7.35
CA PHE A 102 34.12 -6.50 7.56
C PHE A 102 35.34 -5.59 7.57
N VAL A 103 35.51 -4.82 6.49
CA VAL A 103 36.44 -3.69 6.47
C VAL A 103 35.68 -2.50 7.06
N GLU A 104 36.10 -2.06 8.25
CA GLU A 104 35.58 -0.82 8.84
C GLU A 104 35.95 0.34 7.92
N THR A 105 34.93 1.02 7.37
CA THR A 105 35.14 2.16 6.49
C THR A 105 35.04 3.45 7.29
N GLU A 106 36.00 4.35 7.08
CA GLU A 106 36.04 5.69 7.71
C GLU A 106 34.97 6.67 7.19
N TYR A 107 33.98 6.18 6.41
CA TYR A 107 33.02 7.00 5.66
C TYR A 107 32.27 8.04 6.52
N TYR A 108 32.07 7.77 7.80
CA TYR A 108 31.35 8.67 8.72
C TYR A 108 32.26 9.56 9.56
N ASN A 109 33.59 9.44 9.46
CA ASN A 109 34.53 10.17 10.33
C ASN A 109 34.68 11.63 9.93
N GLU A 110 34.44 11.96 8.66
CA GLU A 110 34.48 13.33 8.15
C GLU A 110 33.11 14.02 8.12
N LEU A 111 32.04 13.34 8.56
CA LEU A 111 30.75 13.99 8.71
C LEU A 111 30.85 14.97 9.88
N VAL A 112 31.15 16.22 9.53
CA VAL A 112 31.12 17.37 10.43
C VAL A 112 29.79 17.31 11.18
N SER A 113 29.89 17.06 12.48
CA SER A 113 28.75 17.10 13.38
C SER A 113 28.21 18.52 13.33
N ILE A 114 27.16 18.75 12.53
CA ILE A 114 26.46 20.03 12.52
C ILE A 114 25.96 20.21 13.96
N ASP A 115 26.33 21.34 14.55
CA ASP A 115 26.11 21.69 15.95
C ASP A 115 24.75 21.16 16.44
N LYS A 116 24.79 20.13 17.29
CA LYS A 116 23.59 19.52 17.87
C LYS A 116 23.09 20.43 18.99
N GLN A 117 22.63 21.61 18.64
CA GLN A 117 21.94 22.49 19.59
C GLN A 117 20.58 21.86 19.90
N HIS A 118 20.55 21.07 20.97
CA HIS A 118 19.30 20.65 21.56
C HIS A 118 18.63 21.88 22.18
N HIS A 119 17.60 22.42 21.55
CA HIS A 119 16.72 23.37 22.20
C HIS A 119 16.01 22.67 23.36
N THR A 120 16.48 22.89 24.59
CA THR A 120 15.69 22.57 25.78
C THR A 120 14.53 23.56 25.84
N VAL A 121 13.36 23.15 25.35
CA VAL A 121 12.11 23.85 25.62
C VAL A 121 11.81 23.72 27.12
N GLN A 122 12.11 24.76 27.89
CA GLN A 122 11.65 24.89 29.26
C GLN A 122 10.12 25.03 29.23
N LEU A 123 9.41 24.03 29.74
CA LEU A 123 7.98 24.11 30.00
C LEU A 123 7.75 25.21 31.05
N PHE A 124 7.30 26.38 30.61
CA PHE A 124 6.73 27.38 31.52
C PHE A 124 5.42 26.80 32.07
N GLN A 125 5.48 26.23 33.27
CA GLN A 125 4.29 25.93 34.03
C GLN A 125 3.67 27.28 34.42
N THR A 126 2.62 27.67 33.71
CA THR A 126 1.77 28.81 34.09
C THR A 126 1.09 28.39 35.39
N LEU A 127 1.65 28.83 36.52
CA LEU A 127 1.00 28.69 37.82
C LEU A 127 -0.20 29.64 37.80
N TYR A 128 -1.39 29.05 37.84
CA TYR A 128 -2.65 29.73 38.06
C TYR A 128 -2.72 30.14 39.53
N ILE A 129 -2.55 31.44 39.82
CA ILE A 129 -3.13 32.14 40.98
C ILE A 129 -3.51 33.55 40.53
#